data_AF-A0A5B7UV50-F1
#
_entry.id   AF-A0A5B7UV50-F1
#
_cell.length_a   1.000
_cell.length_b   1.000
_cell.length_c   1.000
_cell.angle_alpha   90.00
_cell.angle_beta   90.00
_cell.angle_gamma   90.00
#
_symmetry.space_group_name_H-M   'P 1'
#
loop_
_entity.id
_entity.type
_entity.pdbx_description
1 polymer ?
#
loop_
_entity_poly.entity_id
_entity_poly.type
_entity_poly.pdbx_seq_one_letter_code
_entity_poly.pdbx_strand_id
1 'polypeptide(L)'
;MGTYNPDTDTIWSTTHSGFTAHAFNSEGRALCNRSIRPRSDTTIRDSWNTRAWYEDGTAFTVHARCVQKLDAAATQAATVEQTAPTAPAAPRSGEVTIPGALADHLADTNLATGDDDHDPASKATREALDAGRRGRGRTLIIKPMSTDVLNVISEYADALLGAEDATAAERRAAQKWTEQAGHARKHIAAEQRLAAAAVDLAETAEQAETPADESESVPGTLVDPWTWIRRPASTLTPTAAQRAERRQQLADSRSATAYPLAVAAVRQVVREMSPGAALRVRVTEEGPETTLTRDDLHALAYSGHTTADAVTRVRAAVATHIRHGEREVHIMFPALGMRPTLYLPDVMALLNRWKDAQAAAEQALADAEAQQAAALVTETEASEGTWRGEWIGEQPVGETLFTVEPAIEQGALFDDLATAPASTVRKQQRAALDRIKAKADDDRADDRAATDDQIAAHGVPAPATVTARIAARTGEQPPERHVVEGVIVAHNGRTKGTAPKHSADPDALAAVAALGNLRLAEITDHADIAAEPGEPDHQPDAWGFLAEPRGHGRIALYWVESGRYVTREGKPWAVELKIGADRLSAAGWKIEPRTRRCVMAWRPA
;
A
#
# COMPACT_ATOMS: atom_id res chain seq x y z
N MET A 1 29.81 16.91 29.51
CA MET A 1 28.75 17.70 28.84
C MET A 1 27.58 16.77 28.61
N GLY A 2 26.48 16.93 29.35
CA GLY A 2 25.28 16.11 29.17
C GLY A 2 24.40 16.71 28.08
N THR A 3 23.88 15.87 27.19
CA THR A 3 22.94 16.24 26.13
C THR A 3 21.56 16.57 26.71
N TYR A 4 20.98 17.70 26.28
CA TYR A 4 19.62 18.15 26.54
C TYR A 4 18.60 17.03 26.25
N ASN A 5 17.71 16.74 27.22
CA ASN A 5 16.61 15.81 27.04
C ASN A 5 15.28 16.58 26.99
N PRO A 6 14.69 16.83 25.80
CA PRO A 6 13.46 17.60 25.66
C PRO A 6 12.24 16.97 26.36
N ASP A 7 12.31 15.69 26.73
CA ASP A 7 11.18 14.96 27.31
C ASP A 7 11.14 15.01 28.85
N THR A 8 12.22 15.45 29.51
CA THR A 8 12.29 15.49 30.99
C THR A 8 12.63 16.85 31.59
N ASP A 9 13.14 17.79 30.79
CA ASP A 9 13.64 19.06 31.32
C ASP A 9 12.51 20.11 31.45
N THR A 10 12.16 20.42 32.71
CA THR A 10 11.16 21.44 33.04
C THR A 10 11.80 22.83 33.17
N ILE A 11 11.28 23.80 32.44
CA ILE A 11 11.76 25.20 32.50
C ILE A 11 10.90 25.99 33.51
N TRP A 12 11.53 26.68 34.45
CA TRP A 12 10.87 27.65 35.32
C TRP A 12 11.01 29.07 34.75
N SER A 13 9.90 29.81 34.62
CA SER A 13 9.91 31.21 34.16
C SER A 13 8.94 32.07 34.98
N THR A 14 9.29 33.33 35.19
CA THR A 14 8.46 34.32 35.89
C THR A 14 7.45 34.95 34.94
N THR A 15 6.33 35.44 35.51
CA THR A 15 5.25 36.06 34.74
C THR A 15 5.22 37.56 34.90
N HIS A 16 4.36 38.23 34.13
CA HIS A 16 4.29 39.70 34.07
C HIS A 16 4.01 40.36 35.43
N SER A 17 3.45 39.63 36.41
CA SER A 17 3.19 40.12 37.78
C SER A 17 4.40 39.99 38.73
N GLY A 18 5.59 39.65 38.22
CA GLY A 18 6.88 39.93 38.86
C GLY A 18 7.33 39.01 40.00
N PHE A 19 6.42 38.38 40.74
CA PHE A 19 6.78 37.67 41.99
C PHE A 19 6.43 36.19 42.01
N THR A 20 5.93 35.62 40.91
CA THR A 20 5.56 34.20 40.86
C THR A 20 6.20 33.47 39.68
N ALA A 21 6.91 32.39 39.99
CA ALA A 21 7.53 31.49 39.01
C ALA A 21 6.60 30.32 38.66
N HIS A 22 6.53 29.97 37.38
CA HIS A 22 5.74 28.86 36.86
C HIS A 22 6.64 27.87 36.12
N ALA A 23 6.32 26.58 36.23
CA ALA A 23 6.93 25.52 35.44
C ALA A 23 6.24 25.39 34.09
N PHE A 24 7.02 25.20 33.03
CA PHE A 24 6.57 25.02 31.65
C PHE A 24 7.04 23.66 31.13
N ASN A 25 6.19 23.01 30.32
CA ASN A 25 6.59 21.82 29.57
C ASN A 25 7.43 22.19 28.33
N SER A 26 7.91 21.19 27.60
CA SER A 26 8.70 21.35 26.37
C SER A 26 7.97 22.14 25.26
N GLU A 27 6.64 22.14 25.27
CA GLU A 27 5.81 22.96 24.37
C GLU A 27 5.67 24.42 24.82
N GLY A 28 6.35 24.83 25.89
CA GLY A 28 6.27 26.19 26.44
C GLY A 28 4.93 26.52 27.13
N ARG A 29 4.18 25.50 27.56
CA ARG A 29 2.90 25.67 28.27
C ARG A 29 3.09 25.52 29.78
N ALA A 30 2.54 26.47 30.54
CA ALA A 30 2.61 26.43 31.99
C ALA A 30 1.83 25.23 32.55
N LEU A 31 2.46 24.43 33.42
CA LEU A 31 1.85 23.23 33.99
C LEU A 31 0.57 23.54 34.77
N CYS A 32 0.43 24.72 35.37
CA CYS A 32 -0.76 25.10 36.15
C CYS A 32 -2.07 25.32 35.37
N ASN A 33 -2.11 25.08 34.04
CA ASN A 33 -3.26 25.33 33.14
C ASN A 33 -3.71 26.80 33.04
N ARG A 34 -2.93 27.76 33.55
CA ARG A 34 -3.18 29.17 33.27
C ARG A 34 -2.53 29.53 31.93
N SER A 35 -3.24 30.31 31.11
CA SER A 35 -2.74 30.84 29.83
C SER A 35 -1.66 31.90 30.06
N ILE A 36 -0.51 31.44 30.49
CA ILE A 36 0.66 32.23 30.85
C ILE A 36 1.72 31.95 29.78
N ARG A 37 2.30 33.00 29.22
CA ARG A 37 3.43 32.90 28.30
C ARG A 37 4.72 33.11 29.08
N PRO A 38 5.79 32.34 28.82
CA PRO A 38 7.12 32.64 29.36
C PRO A 38 7.56 34.02 28.85
N ARG A 39 8.32 34.78 29.66
CA ARG A 39 9.01 35.97 29.14
C ARG A 39 10.10 35.54 28.15
N SER A 40 10.32 36.35 27.12
CA SER A 40 11.30 36.11 26.05
C SER A 40 12.75 36.02 26.54
N ASP A 41 13.04 36.55 27.72
CA ASP A 41 14.31 36.34 28.42
C ASP A 41 14.23 35.07 29.28
N THR A 42 14.19 33.92 28.62
CA THR A 42 14.60 32.67 29.27
C THR A 42 16.12 32.73 29.44
N THR A 43 16.62 33.00 30.65
CA THR A 43 18.02 32.75 30.97
C THR A 43 18.29 31.25 30.89
N ILE A 44 18.69 30.80 29.71
CA ILE A 44 19.31 29.49 29.51
C ILE A 44 20.74 29.64 30.02
N ARG A 45 21.05 29.12 31.22
CA ARG A 45 22.44 28.97 31.68
C ARG A 45 22.65 27.72 32.54
N ASP A 46 23.32 26.78 31.90
CA ASP A 46 24.16 25.63 32.28
C ASP A 46 24.85 25.55 33.66
N SER A 47 24.19 25.84 34.78
CA SER A 47 24.65 25.25 36.05
C SER A 47 23.56 25.09 37.11
N TRP A 48 23.10 23.85 37.25
CA TRP A 48 22.59 23.19 38.47
C TRP A 48 21.35 23.78 39.17
N ASN A 49 20.30 22.94 39.24
CA ASN A 49 19.09 23.06 40.08
C ASN A 49 18.35 24.41 40.05
N THR A 50 17.56 24.63 38.99
CA THR A 50 16.57 25.72 38.93
C THR A 50 15.59 25.71 40.11
N ARG A 51 15.33 24.57 40.75
CA ARG A 51 14.53 24.49 41.99
C ARG A 51 15.23 25.18 43.18
N ALA A 52 16.53 24.98 43.37
CA ALA A 52 17.27 25.51 44.51
C ALA A 52 17.38 27.04 44.48
N TRP A 53 17.56 27.63 43.29
CA TRP A 53 17.60 29.09 43.13
C TRP A 53 16.29 29.78 43.51
N TYR A 54 15.15 29.12 43.30
CA TYR A 54 13.82 29.63 43.71
C TYR A 54 13.45 29.28 45.16
N GLU A 55 14.07 28.28 45.78
CA GLU A 55 13.87 27.94 47.19
C GLU A 55 14.75 28.81 48.12
N ASP A 56 15.95 29.22 47.69
CA ASP A 56 16.88 30.05 48.48
C ASP A 56 16.67 31.57 48.30
N GLY A 57 15.97 32.00 47.26
CA GLY A 57 15.76 33.41 46.94
C GLY A 57 14.48 34.00 47.55
N THR A 58 14.60 34.96 48.47
CA THR A 58 13.47 35.69 49.10
C THR A 58 12.62 36.53 48.14
N ALA A 59 12.95 36.58 46.85
CA ALA A 59 12.34 37.48 45.87
C ALA A 59 11.16 36.87 45.08
N PHE A 60 10.95 35.55 45.10
CA PHE A 60 9.92 34.90 44.28
C PHE A 60 9.19 33.80 45.02
N THR A 61 7.88 33.70 44.79
CA THR A 61 7.06 32.58 45.25
C THR A 61 6.86 31.59 44.11
N VAL A 62 7.09 30.31 44.34
CA VAL A 62 6.82 29.27 43.33
C VAL A 62 5.31 28.99 43.28
N HIS A 63 4.73 28.90 42.08
CA HIS A 63 3.30 28.61 41.97
C HIS A 63 2.98 27.19 42.45
N ALA A 64 2.29 27.05 43.59
CA ALA A 64 2.05 25.77 44.28
C ALA A 64 1.48 24.66 43.38
N ARG A 65 0.59 24.99 42.42
CA ARG A 65 0.02 24.01 41.49
C ARG A 65 1.04 23.47 40.47
N CYS A 66 2.05 24.26 40.12
CA CYS A 66 3.14 23.80 39.25
C CYS A 66 4.01 22.78 40.00
N VAL A 67 4.31 23.04 41.28
CA VAL A 67 5.05 22.12 42.15
C VAL A 67 4.31 20.80 42.32
N GLN A 68 3.02 20.83 42.67
CA GLN A 68 2.20 19.62 42.81
C GLN A 68 2.19 18.76 41.55
N LYS A 69 2.14 19.36 40.36
CA LYS A 69 2.16 18.62 39.10
C LYS A 69 3.53 18.02 38.79
N LEU A 70 4.61 18.71 39.14
CA LEU A 70 5.95 18.17 39.00
C LEU A 70 6.21 17.02 39.97
N ASP A 71 5.83 17.17 41.23
CA ASP A 71 5.98 16.11 42.22
C ASP A 71 5.12 14.88 41.84
N ALA A 72 3.92 15.10 41.29
CA ALA A 72 3.09 14.03 40.74
C ALA A 72 3.74 13.34 39.53
N ALA A 73 4.36 14.10 38.61
CA ALA A 73 5.08 13.54 37.47
C ALA A 73 6.32 12.75 37.89
N ALA A 74 7.09 13.25 38.87
CA ALA A 74 8.24 12.54 39.44
C ALA A 74 7.82 11.26 40.16
N THR A 75 6.71 11.29 40.89
CA THR A 75 6.13 10.11 41.54
C THR A 75 5.64 9.09 40.51
N GLN A 76 5.02 9.54 39.42
CA GLN A 76 4.62 8.67 38.31
C GLN A 76 5.84 8.04 37.62
N ALA A 77 6.90 8.79 37.36
CA ALA A 77 8.13 8.26 36.77
C ALA A 77 8.75 7.15 37.65
N ALA A 78 8.83 7.36 38.96
CA ALA A 78 9.32 6.35 39.91
C ALA A 78 8.39 5.12 40.01
N THR A 79 7.07 5.31 39.85
CA THR A 79 6.09 4.22 39.90
C THR A 79 6.09 3.37 38.63
N VAL A 80 6.34 3.99 37.47
CA VAL A 80 6.50 3.32 36.17
C VAL A 80 7.77 2.46 36.15
N GLU A 81 8.82 2.87 36.86
CA GLU A 81 10.05 2.09 37.01
C GLU A 81 9.88 0.87 37.95
N GLN A 82 8.95 0.93 38.92
CA GLN A 82 8.69 -0.16 39.89
C GLN A 82 7.51 -1.06 39.53
N THR A 83 6.61 -0.62 38.64
CA THR A 83 5.43 -1.39 38.23
C THR A 83 5.38 -1.35 36.71
N ALA A 84 6.19 -2.19 36.06
CA ALA A 84 6.08 -2.34 34.61
C ALA A 84 4.66 -2.85 34.28
N PRO A 85 3.82 -2.07 33.59
CA PRO A 85 2.63 -2.63 32.97
C PRO A 85 3.09 -3.65 31.93
N THR A 86 2.35 -4.74 31.76
CA THR A 86 2.55 -5.63 30.61
C THR A 86 2.37 -4.80 29.35
N ALA A 87 3.48 -4.42 28.74
CA ALA A 87 3.50 -3.76 27.44
C ALA A 87 2.65 -4.60 26.46
N PRO A 88 1.96 -3.97 25.48
CA PRO A 88 1.43 -4.74 24.36
C PRO A 88 2.57 -5.62 23.86
N ALA A 89 2.32 -6.93 23.77
CA ALA A 89 3.35 -7.92 23.47
C ALA A 89 4.23 -7.36 22.34
N ALA A 90 5.53 -7.22 22.61
CA ALA A 90 6.46 -6.72 21.61
C ALA A 90 6.20 -7.48 20.31
N PRO A 91 6.12 -6.78 19.16
CA PRO A 91 5.85 -7.44 17.88
C PRO A 91 6.80 -8.62 17.76
N ARG A 92 6.27 -9.80 17.44
CA ARG A 92 7.10 -10.99 17.32
C ARG A 92 8.13 -10.70 16.24
N SER A 93 9.37 -11.17 16.42
CA SER A 93 10.47 -10.87 15.48
C SER A 93 10.03 -11.14 14.03
N GLY A 94 10.14 -10.11 13.19
CA GLY A 94 9.74 -10.17 11.78
C GLY A 94 8.28 -9.78 11.46
N GLU A 95 7.45 -9.41 12.44
CA GLU A 95 6.13 -8.81 12.18
C GLU A 95 6.23 -7.30 11.93
N VAL A 96 5.51 -6.81 10.92
CA VAL A 96 5.44 -5.38 10.55
C VAL A 96 3.99 -4.94 10.55
N THR A 97 3.72 -3.82 11.21
CA THR A 97 2.36 -3.26 11.34
C THR A 97 2.11 -2.23 10.24
N ILE A 98 1.12 -2.45 9.39
CA ILE A 98 0.64 -1.49 8.39
C ILE A 98 -0.42 -0.59 9.04
N PRO A 99 -0.21 0.74 9.09
CA PRO A 99 -1.19 1.67 9.63
C PRO A 99 -2.52 1.63 8.87
N GLY A 100 -3.65 1.72 9.58
CA GLY A 100 -4.95 1.38 8.99
C GLY A 100 -5.37 2.19 7.76
N ALA A 101 -5.10 3.50 7.70
CA ALA A 101 -5.44 4.27 6.51
C ALA A 101 -4.61 3.87 5.27
N LEU A 102 -3.38 3.41 5.47
CA LEU A 102 -2.57 2.83 4.37
C LEU A 102 -3.11 1.44 4.00
N ALA A 103 -3.51 0.64 4.98
CA ALA A 103 -4.14 -0.67 4.72
C ALA A 103 -5.46 -0.54 3.94
N ASP A 104 -6.28 0.45 4.27
CA ASP A 104 -7.51 0.78 3.55
C ASP A 104 -7.17 1.21 2.10
N HIS A 105 -6.19 2.09 1.90
CA HIS A 105 -5.75 2.48 0.55
C HIS A 105 -5.24 1.28 -0.27
N LEU A 106 -4.41 0.41 0.32
CA LEU A 106 -3.93 -0.81 -0.34
C LEU A 106 -5.06 -1.81 -0.64
N ALA A 107 -6.20 -1.72 0.05
CA ALA A 107 -7.40 -2.52 -0.25
C ALA A 107 -8.10 -2.04 -1.52
N ASP A 108 -8.00 -0.75 -1.82
CA ASP A 108 -8.68 -0.09 -2.93
C ASP A 108 -7.81 -0.06 -4.20
N THR A 109 -6.57 -0.54 -4.15
CA THR A 109 -5.65 -0.61 -5.30
C THR A 109 -5.69 -1.98 -6.00
N ASN A 110 -5.13 -2.03 -7.21
CA ASN A 110 -5.00 -3.28 -8.00
C ASN A 110 -4.19 -4.38 -7.30
N LEU A 111 -3.41 -4.00 -6.28
CA LEU A 111 -2.68 -4.94 -5.42
C LEU A 111 -3.63 -5.91 -4.69
N ALA A 112 -4.85 -5.46 -4.38
CA ALA A 112 -5.88 -6.29 -3.75
C ALA A 112 -6.70 -7.11 -4.77
N THR A 113 -6.91 -6.60 -5.99
CA THR A 113 -7.71 -7.28 -7.03
C THR A 113 -6.95 -8.42 -7.70
N GLY A 114 -5.62 -8.37 -7.68
CA GLY A 114 -4.76 -9.38 -8.31
C GLY A 114 -4.50 -9.14 -9.80
N ASP A 115 -4.91 -7.98 -10.34
CA ASP A 115 -4.65 -7.62 -11.75
C ASP A 115 -3.14 -7.53 -12.05
N ASP A 116 -2.32 -7.26 -11.02
CA ASP A 116 -0.85 -7.18 -11.10
C ASP A 116 -0.13 -8.50 -10.69
N ASP A 117 -0.84 -9.63 -10.63
CA ASP A 117 -0.27 -10.96 -10.26
C ASP A 117 0.83 -11.46 -11.24
N HIS A 118 1.07 -10.75 -12.34
CA HIS A 118 2.17 -11.02 -13.26
C HIS A 118 3.54 -10.77 -12.64
N ASP A 119 3.63 -9.90 -11.63
CA ASP A 119 4.84 -9.70 -10.83
C ASP A 119 4.80 -10.59 -9.56
N PRO A 120 5.78 -11.49 -9.37
CA PRO A 120 5.83 -12.34 -8.18
C PRO A 120 5.90 -11.54 -6.86
N ALA A 121 6.47 -10.32 -6.85
CA ALA A 121 6.51 -9.50 -5.65
C ALA A 121 5.11 -8.95 -5.30
N SER A 122 4.35 -8.50 -6.29
CA SER A 122 2.96 -8.08 -6.13
C SER A 122 2.07 -9.21 -5.61
N LYS A 123 2.20 -10.42 -6.17
CA LYS A 123 1.49 -11.61 -5.67
C LYS A 123 1.87 -11.94 -4.21
N ALA A 124 3.16 -11.97 -3.89
CA ALA A 124 3.62 -12.23 -2.52
C ALA A 124 3.13 -11.15 -1.54
N THR A 125 3.01 -9.90 -1.99
CA THR A 125 2.49 -8.79 -1.20
C THR A 125 1.00 -8.99 -0.90
N ARG A 126 0.21 -9.38 -1.90
CA ARG A 126 -1.21 -9.71 -1.74
C ARG A 126 -1.42 -10.84 -0.73
N GLU A 127 -0.67 -11.94 -0.87
CA GLU A 127 -0.72 -13.07 0.08
C GLU A 127 -0.37 -12.63 1.53
N ALA A 128 0.61 -11.73 1.69
CA ALA A 128 0.97 -11.17 2.99
C ALA A 128 -0.13 -10.28 3.58
N LEU A 129 -0.76 -9.44 2.76
CA LEU A 129 -1.90 -8.60 3.17
C LEU A 129 -3.11 -9.43 3.58
N ASP A 130 -3.45 -10.46 2.80
CA ASP A 130 -4.55 -11.39 3.10
C ASP A 130 -4.32 -12.17 4.39
N ALA A 131 -3.08 -12.59 4.64
CA ALA A 131 -2.70 -13.22 5.90
C ALA A 131 -2.86 -12.25 7.09
N GLY A 132 -2.49 -10.97 6.90
CA GLY A 132 -2.61 -9.93 7.92
C GLY A 132 -4.05 -9.49 8.22
N ARG A 133 -4.97 -9.61 7.26
CA ARG A 133 -6.41 -9.27 7.40
C ARG A 133 -7.18 -10.20 8.35
N ARG A 134 -6.62 -11.35 8.73
CA ARG A 134 -7.29 -12.28 9.66
C ARG A 134 -7.37 -11.76 11.11
N GLY A 135 -6.75 -10.62 11.42
CA GLY A 135 -6.86 -9.93 12.72
C GLY A 135 -8.09 -9.01 12.81
N ARG A 136 -8.70 -8.88 13.99
CA ARG A 136 -9.76 -7.88 14.24
C ARG A 136 -9.15 -6.47 14.30
N GLY A 137 -9.36 -5.65 13.27
CA GLY A 137 -9.05 -4.22 13.29
C GLY A 137 -8.71 -3.64 11.92
N ARG A 138 -8.63 -2.30 11.83
CA ARG A 138 -8.18 -1.58 10.62
C ARG A 138 -6.67 -1.68 10.39
N THR A 139 -5.90 -1.96 11.44
CA THR A 139 -4.45 -2.11 11.35
C THR A 139 -4.10 -3.54 10.94
N LEU A 140 -3.27 -3.72 9.91
CA LEU A 140 -2.81 -5.04 9.48
C LEU A 140 -1.45 -5.33 10.11
N ILE A 141 -1.25 -6.57 10.58
CA ILE A 141 0.06 -7.05 11.00
C ILE A 141 0.47 -8.11 9.99
N ILE A 142 1.52 -7.85 9.23
CA ILE A 142 2.03 -8.77 8.21
C ILE A 142 3.35 -9.38 8.66
N LYS A 143 3.62 -10.61 8.22
CA LYS A 143 4.94 -11.23 8.32
C LYS A 143 5.54 -11.32 6.91
N PRO A 144 6.26 -10.29 6.45
CA PRO A 144 6.83 -10.28 5.11
C PRO A 144 7.86 -11.42 4.96
N MET A 145 7.72 -12.22 3.90
CA MET A 145 8.68 -13.29 3.60
C MET A 145 9.91 -12.79 2.83
N SER A 146 9.81 -11.62 2.21
CA SER A 146 10.90 -10.99 1.46
C SER A 146 10.89 -9.48 1.64
N THR A 147 12.03 -8.84 1.34
CA THR A 147 12.13 -7.38 1.27
C THR A 147 11.28 -6.79 0.14
N ASP A 148 10.99 -7.57 -0.90
CA ASP A 148 10.21 -7.12 -2.06
C ASP A 148 8.77 -6.75 -1.65
N VAL A 149 8.17 -7.52 -0.73
CA VAL A 149 6.86 -7.20 -0.15
C VAL A 149 6.87 -5.81 0.51
N LEU A 150 7.95 -5.48 1.23
CA LEU A 150 8.09 -4.18 1.86
C LEU A 150 8.36 -3.06 0.84
N ASN A 151 9.01 -3.37 -0.28
CA ASN A 151 9.29 -2.41 -1.33
C ASN A 151 8.01 -2.05 -2.08
N VAL A 152 7.21 -3.04 -2.48
CA VAL A 152 5.91 -2.82 -3.12
C VAL A 152 5.03 -1.94 -2.24
N ILE A 153 4.87 -2.26 -0.95
CA ILE A 153 4.04 -1.43 -0.04
C ILE A 153 4.63 -0.02 0.12
N SER A 154 5.96 0.14 0.14
CA SER A 154 6.58 1.47 0.17
C SER A 154 6.35 2.28 -1.10
N GLU A 155 6.31 1.66 -2.28
CA GLU A 155 5.99 2.37 -3.52
C GLU A 155 4.58 2.99 -3.48
N TYR A 156 3.59 2.25 -2.95
CA TYR A 156 2.25 2.79 -2.71
C TYR A 156 2.24 3.90 -1.66
N ALA A 157 3.01 3.75 -0.59
CA ALA A 157 3.16 4.80 0.42
C ALA A 157 3.77 6.07 -0.18
N ASP A 158 4.80 5.96 -1.02
CA ASP A 158 5.45 7.09 -1.68
C ASP A 158 4.51 7.75 -2.71
N ALA A 159 3.75 6.96 -3.46
CA ALA A 159 2.71 7.46 -4.37
C ALA A 159 1.64 8.27 -3.59
N LEU A 160 1.18 7.76 -2.44
CA LEU A 160 0.26 8.47 -1.55
C LEU A 160 0.83 9.79 -1.00
N LEU A 161 2.14 9.85 -0.74
CA LEU A 161 2.79 11.07 -0.27
C LEU A 161 2.89 12.13 -1.37
N GLY A 162 3.05 11.72 -2.63
CA GLY A 162 3.07 12.60 -3.80
C GLY A 162 1.69 13.00 -4.33
N ALA A 163 0.63 12.25 -4.00
CA ALA A 163 -0.72 12.48 -4.52
C ALA A 163 -1.36 13.76 -3.94
N GLU A 164 -1.94 14.61 -4.79
CA GLU A 164 -2.59 15.86 -4.36
C GLU A 164 -3.89 15.59 -3.59
N ASP A 165 -4.61 14.54 -3.96
CA ASP A 165 -5.92 14.13 -3.43
C ASP A 165 -5.85 13.24 -2.18
N ALA A 166 -4.66 12.79 -1.77
CA ALA A 166 -4.49 11.99 -0.55
C ALA A 166 -4.96 12.75 0.70
N THR A 167 -5.76 12.10 1.54
CA THR A 167 -6.22 12.66 2.81
C THR A 167 -5.06 12.81 3.80
N ALA A 168 -5.22 13.70 4.78
CA ALA A 168 -4.23 13.88 5.85
C ALA A 168 -4.05 12.62 6.73
N ALA A 169 -5.00 11.69 6.72
CA ALA A 169 -4.88 10.41 7.42
C ALA A 169 -3.98 9.44 6.63
N GLU A 170 -4.18 9.34 5.32
CA GLU A 170 -3.36 8.50 4.42
C GLU A 170 -1.90 8.96 4.41
N ARG A 171 -1.63 10.27 4.28
CA ARG A 171 -0.26 10.80 4.31
C ARG A 171 0.47 10.49 5.62
N ARG A 172 -0.21 10.62 6.76
CA ARG A 172 0.36 10.27 8.07
C ARG A 172 0.60 8.76 8.21
N ALA A 173 -0.31 7.95 7.67
CA ALA A 173 -0.15 6.50 7.63
C ALA A 173 1.02 6.07 6.74
N ALA A 174 1.18 6.68 5.56
CA ALA A 174 2.28 6.45 4.64
C ALA A 174 3.64 6.86 5.25
N GLN A 175 3.74 8.05 5.87
CA GLN A 175 4.94 8.48 6.60
C GLN A 175 5.35 7.48 7.68
N LYS A 176 4.38 7.09 8.52
CA LYS A 176 4.60 6.11 9.58
C LYS A 176 5.05 4.76 9.03
N TRP A 177 4.50 4.33 7.89
CA TRP A 177 4.96 3.11 7.22
C TRP A 177 6.41 3.22 6.75
N THR A 178 6.81 4.32 6.09
CA THR A 178 8.19 4.48 5.59
C THR A 178 9.22 4.41 6.72
N GLU A 179 8.90 4.99 7.88
CA GLU A 179 9.70 4.84 9.10
C GLU A 179 9.80 3.36 9.56
N GLN A 180 8.65 2.67 9.65
CA GLN A 180 8.57 1.28 10.12
C GLN A 180 9.22 0.27 9.16
N ALA A 181 8.99 0.42 7.86
CA ALA A 181 9.55 -0.43 6.81
C ALA A 181 11.08 -0.35 6.76
N GLY A 182 11.66 0.83 6.99
CA GLY A 182 13.11 1.01 7.08
C GLY A 182 13.75 0.15 8.20
N HIS A 183 13.08 0.02 9.35
CA HIS A 183 13.53 -0.86 10.43
C HIS A 183 13.32 -2.34 10.10
N ALA A 184 12.18 -2.70 9.51
CA ALA A 184 11.87 -4.07 9.13
C ALA A 184 12.82 -4.65 8.07
N ARG A 185 13.18 -3.86 7.04
CA ARG A 185 14.14 -4.28 6.00
C ARG A 185 15.48 -4.69 6.59
N LYS A 186 15.99 -3.94 7.58
CA LYS A 186 17.24 -4.25 8.27
C LYS A 186 17.15 -5.60 9.00
N HIS A 187 16.01 -5.88 9.63
CA HIS A 187 15.78 -7.14 10.34
C HIS A 187 15.71 -8.34 9.38
N ILE A 188 14.91 -8.24 8.31
CA ILE A 188 14.77 -9.31 7.31
C ILE A 188 16.11 -9.59 6.62
N ALA A 189 16.85 -8.54 6.25
CA ALA A 189 18.18 -8.72 5.65
C ALA A 189 19.17 -9.40 6.61
N ALA A 190 19.09 -9.14 7.92
CA ALA A 190 19.88 -9.83 8.92
C ALA A 190 19.48 -11.31 9.06
N GLU A 191 18.17 -11.61 9.11
CA GLU A 191 17.65 -12.99 9.15
C GLU A 191 18.03 -13.78 7.89
N GLN A 192 17.92 -13.18 6.71
CA GLN A 192 18.31 -13.82 5.44
C GLN A 192 19.82 -14.12 5.39
N ARG A 193 20.67 -13.22 5.92
CA ARG A 193 22.12 -13.47 6.02
C ARG A 193 22.43 -14.62 6.99
N LEU A 194 21.74 -14.69 8.12
CA LEU A 194 21.88 -15.79 9.07
C LEU A 194 21.40 -17.12 8.46
N ALA A 195 20.30 -17.10 7.71
CA ALA A 195 19.79 -18.28 7.00
C ALA A 195 20.77 -18.76 5.91
N ALA A 196 21.33 -17.84 5.11
CA ALA A 196 22.34 -18.17 4.12
C ALA A 196 23.60 -18.78 4.75
N ALA A 197 24.11 -18.17 5.83
CA ALA A 197 25.27 -18.71 6.56
C ALA A 197 25.00 -20.09 7.17
N ALA A 198 23.77 -20.39 7.57
CA ALA A 198 23.39 -21.71 8.07
C ALA A 198 23.37 -22.78 6.97
N VAL A 199 22.94 -22.42 5.75
CA VAL A 199 23.00 -23.30 4.57
C VAL A 199 24.46 -23.59 4.20
N ASP A 200 25.30 -22.56 4.14
CA ASP A 200 26.73 -22.73 3.85
C ASP A 200 27.42 -23.63 4.88
N LEU A 201 27.06 -23.50 6.16
CA LEU A 201 27.59 -24.35 7.23
C LEU A 201 27.11 -25.81 7.10
N ALA A 202 25.85 -26.02 6.71
CA ALA A 202 25.30 -27.36 6.50
C ALA A 202 25.96 -28.05 5.29
N GLU A 203 26.17 -27.33 4.19
CA GLU A 203 26.87 -27.84 3.01
C GLU A 203 28.35 -28.17 3.34
N THR A 204 29.00 -27.33 4.14
CA THR A 204 30.38 -27.59 4.61
C THR A 204 30.44 -28.84 5.50
N ALA A 205 29.43 -29.06 6.35
CA ALA A 205 29.35 -30.25 7.20
C ALA A 205 29.12 -31.53 6.38
N GLU A 206 28.27 -31.49 5.34
CA GLU A 206 28.03 -32.63 4.46
C GLU A 206 29.27 -33.00 3.62
N GLN A 207 30.03 -32.00 3.15
CA GLN A 207 31.29 -32.22 2.45
C GLN A 207 32.39 -32.82 3.36
N ALA A 208 32.36 -32.53 4.67
CA ALA A 208 33.31 -33.08 5.62
C ALA A 208 33.06 -34.57 5.96
N GLU A 209 31.85 -35.09 5.71
CA GLU A 209 31.47 -36.48 6.01
C GLU A 209 31.66 -37.45 4.84
N THR A 210 32.19 -37.02 3.69
CA THR A 210 32.53 -37.93 2.60
C THR A 210 33.90 -38.58 2.86
N PRO A 211 33.98 -39.86 3.29
CA PRO A 211 35.27 -40.52 3.47
C PRO A 211 35.98 -40.61 2.11
N ALA A 212 37.27 -40.28 2.09
CA ALA A 212 38.12 -40.45 0.92
C ALA A 212 38.18 -41.94 0.53
N ASP A 213 37.35 -42.33 -0.44
CA ASP A 213 37.36 -43.67 -1.01
C ASP A 213 38.53 -43.78 -2.01
N GLU A 214 39.61 -44.40 -1.54
CA GLU A 214 40.76 -44.84 -2.33
C GLU A 214 40.31 -45.93 -3.33
N SER A 215 39.85 -45.54 -4.52
CA SER A 215 39.58 -46.48 -5.60
C SER A 215 40.66 -46.42 -6.68
N GLU A 216 41.49 -47.47 -6.66
CA GLU A 216 42.49 -47.82 -7.67
C GLU A 216 41.89 -47.94 -9.08
N SER A 217 42.58 -47.34 -10.05
CA SER A 217 42.27 -47.42 -11.47
C SER A 217 42.67 -48.78 -12.07
N VAL A 218 41.77 -49.45 -12.79
CA VAL A 218 42.12 -50.54 -13.72
C VAL A 218 41.49 -50.27 -15.10
N PRO A 219 42.26 -50.28 -16.21
CA PRO A 219 41.71 -50.09 -17.55
C PRO A 219 41.44 -51.43 -18.24
N GLY A 220 40.25 -51.58 -18.83
CA GLY A 220 39.88 -52.76 -19.62
C GLY A 220 38.97 -52.40 -20.78
N THR A 221 39.56 -52.27 -21.97
CA THR A 221 38.91 -52.19 -23.28
C THR A 221 38.27 -53.53 -23.66
N LEU A 222 37.03 -53.52 -24.18
CA LEU A 222 36.53 -54.62 -25.00
C LEU A 222 35.50 -54.15 -26.03
N VAL A 223 35.89 -54.29 -27.29
CA VAL A 223 35.07 -54.19 -28.50
C VAL A 223 34.38 -55.55 -28.70
N ASP A 224 33.12 -55.58 -29.11
CA ASP A 224 32.57 -56.77 -29.77
C ASP A 224 31.71 -56.38 -30.99
N PRO A 225 31.93 -57.00 -32.17
CA PRO A 225 31.14 -56.84 -33.39
C PRO A 225 30.04 -57.91 -33.46
N TRP A 226 29.10 -57.82 -34.42
CA TRP A 226 28.47 -58.92 -35.18
C TRP A 226 27.11 -58.47 -35.77
N THR A 227 27.15 -58.30 -37.08
CA THR A 227 26.07 -58.20 -38.07
C THR A 227 25.27 -59.50 -38.18
N TRP A 228 23.97 -59.45 -38.51
CA TRP A 228 23.32 -60.39 -39.46
C TRP A 228 22.12 -59.77 -40.21
N ILE A 229 21.94 -60.30 -41.41
CA ILE A 229 21.21 -59.86 -42.60
C ILE A 229 19.73 -60.27 -42.59
N ARG A 230 18.82 -59.42 -43.12
CA ARG A 230 17.64 -59.84 -43.92
C ARG A 230 17.00 -58.69 -44.72
N ARG A 231 16.82 -58.92 -46.03
CA ARG A 231 15.90 -58.27 -47.00
C ARG A 231 15.57 -59.33 -48.07
N PRO A 232 14.52 -59.19 -48.93
CA PRO A 232 13.61 -58.06 -49.11
C PRO A 232 12.12 -58.43 -49.29
N ALA A 233 11.22 -57.44 -49.17
CA ALA A 233 9.99 -57.37 -49.98
C ALA A 233 9.51 -55.91 -50.14
N SER A 234 9.57 -55.46 -51.39
CA SER A 234 8.68 -54.54 -52.13
C SER A 234 8.21 -53.20 -51.53
N THR A 235 8.80 -52.14 -52.09
CA THR A 235 8.16 -50.96 -52.72
C THR A 235 7.09 -50.19 -51.95
N LEU A 236 7.53 -49.07 -51.35
CA LEU A 236 6.98 -47.72 -51.54
C LEU A 236 8.09 -46.74 -51.10
N THR A 237 8.45 -45.78 -51.95
CA THR A 237 9.60 -44.88 -51.72
C THR A 237 9.39 -43.98 -50.50
N PRO A 238 10.18 -44.13 -49.41
CA PRO A 238 10.01 -43.37 -48.17
C PRO A 238 10.62 -41.96 -48.23
N THR A 239 11.28 -41.61 -49.33
CA THR A 239 12.16 -40.45 -49.41
C THR A 239 11.45 -39.11 -49.62
N ALA A 240 10.21 -39.08 -50.10
CA ALA A 240 9.47 -37.82 -50.24
C ALA A 240 8.74 -37.43 -48.94
N ALA A 241 8.06 -38.39 -48.30
CA ALA A 241 7.37 -38.19 -47.03
C ALA A 241 8.38 -37.91 -45.89
N GLN A 242 9.47 -38.68 -45.79
CA GLN A 242 10.51 -38.41 -44.79
C GLN A 242 11.27 -37.10 -45.05
N ARG A 243 11.39 -36.64 -46.30
CA ARG A 243 11.96 -35.31 -46.59
C ARG A 243 10.98 -34.19 -46.25
N ALA A 244 9.68 -34.39 -46.46
CA ALA A 244 8.66 -33.41 -46.07
C ALA A 244 8.54 -33.33 -44.55
N GLU A 245 8.52 -34.46 -43.86
CA GLU A 245 8.47 -34.57 -42.40
C GLU A 245 9.76 -34.05 -41.75
N ARG A 246 10.95 -34.35 -42.32
CA ARG A 246 12.23 -33.77 -41.85
C ARG A 246 12.34 -32.27 -42.15
N ARG A 247 11.74 -31.77 -43.24
CA ARG A 247 11.65 -30.33 -43.52
C ARG A 247 10.68 -29.64 -42.57
N GLN A 248 9.57 -30.28 -42.22
CA GLN A 248 8.60 -29.79 -41.25
C GLN A 248 9.22 -29.77 -39.85
N GLN A 249 9.85 -30.86 -39.40
CA GLN A 249 10.62 -30.89 -38.15
C GLN A 249 11.75 -29.86 -38.10
N LEU A 250 12.48 -29.64 -39.21
CA LEU A 250 13.51 -28.60 -39.27
C LEU A 250 12.91 -27.18 -39.28
N ALA A 251 11.73 -26.98 -39.88
CA ALA A 251 11.04 -25.69 -39.84
C ALA A 251 10.49 -25.40 -38.43
N ASP A 252 9.94 -26.41 -37.76
CA ASP A 252 9.38 -26.33 -36.41
C ASP A 252 10.47 -26.24 -35.33
N SER A 253 11.65 -26.84 -35.55
CA SER A 253 12.80 -26.72 -34.63
C SER A 253 13.58 -25.42 -34.79
N ARG A 254 13.54 -24.77 -35.98
CA ARG A 254 14.32 -23.55 -36.28
C ARG A 254 13.71 -22.27 -35.69
N SER A 255 12.38 -22.20 -35.60
CA SER A 255 11.68 -21.10 -34.93
C SER A 255 11.86 -21.13 -33.40
N ALA A 256 12.02 -22.32 -32.82
CA ALA A 256 12.24 -22.50 -31.38
C ALA A 256 13.64 -22.07 -30.89
N THR A 257 14.68 -22.10 -31.75
CA THR A 257 16.07 -21.80 -31.34
C THR A 257 16.58 -20.40 -31.69
N ALA A 258 15.99 -19.72 -32.68
CA ALA A 258 16.49 -18.41 -33.14
C ALA A 258 16.27 -17.28 -32.11
N TYR A 259 15.16 -17.34 -31.36
CA TYR A 259 14.81 -16.31 -30.39
C TYR A 259 15.63 -16.36 -29.08
N PRO A 260 15.85 -17.53 -28.42
CA PRO A 260 16.75 -17.61 -27.27
C PRO A 260 18.17 -17.13 -27.60
N LEU A 261 18.65 -17.39 -28.83
CA LEU A 261 19.93 -16.92 -29.33
C LEU A 261 19.98 -15.40 -29.50
N ALA A 262 18.92 -14.79 -30.06
CA ALA A 262 18.81 -13.35 -30.21
C ALA A 262 18.73 -12.64 -28.84
N VAL A 263 17.95 -13.17 -27.89
CA VAL A 263 17.85 -12.63 -26.52
C VAL A 263 19.19 -12.79 -25.78
N ALA A 264 19.85 -13.94 -25.89
CA ALA A 264 21.19 -14.13 -25.32
C ALA A 264 22.21 -13.16 -25.91
N ALA A 265 22.11 -12.86 -27.20
CA ALA A 265 22.98 -11.91 -27.87
C ALA A 265 22.77 -10.47 -27.38
N VAL A 266 21.51 -10.03 -27.27
CA VAL A 266 21.16 -8.71 -26.71
C VAL A 266 21.61 -8.60 -25.25
N ARG A 267 21.38 -9.64 -24.43
CA ARG A 267 21.87 -9.71 -23.03
C ARG A 267 23.38 -9.58 -22.93
N GLN A 268 24.13 -10.16 -23.87
CA GLN A 268 25.58 -10.07 -23.88
C GLN A 268 26.05 -8.64 -24.23
N VAL A 269 25.44 -8.02 -25.24
CA VAL A 269 25.78 -6.64 -25.64
C VAL A 269 25.48 -5.64 -24.53
N VAL A 270 24.31 -5.74 -23.88
CA VAL A 270 23.93 -4.86 -22.77
C VAL A 270 24.89 -4.98 -21.58
N ARG A 271 25.38 -6.19 -21.29
CA ARG A 271 26.36 -6.42 -20.19
C ARG A 271 27.73 -5.82 -20.45
N GLU A 272 28.10 -5.64 -21.71
CA GLU A 272 29.42 -5.13 -22.11
C GLU A 272 29.43 -3.61 -22.37
N MET A 273 28.27 -2.96 -22.38
CA MET A 273 28.18 -1.51 -22.55
C MET A 273 28.62 -0.78 -21.27
N SER A 274 29.54 0.19 -21.41
CA SER A 274 29.94 1.06 -20.30
C SER A 274 28.74 1.87 -19.79
N PRO A 275 28.54 1.99 -18.46
CA PRO A 275 27.41 2.72 -17.86
C PRO A 275 27.24 4.18 -18.31
N GLY A 276 28.29 4.82 -18.81
CA GLY A 276 28.28 6.21 -19.30
C GLY A 276 27.74 6.41 -20.73
N ALA A 277 27.39 5.36 -21.46
CA ALA A 277 26.81 5.48 -22.80
C ALA A 277 25.28 5.62 -22.70
N ALA A 278 24.78 6.85 -22.67
CA ALA A 278 23.35 7.16 -22.60
C ALA A 278 22.61 6.73 -23.88
N LEU A 279 22.13 5.49 -23.91
CA LEU A 279 21.51 4.90 -25.10
C LEU A 279 20.22 4.15 -24.73
N ARG A 280 19.06 4.75 -24.99
CA ARG A 280 17.76 4.11 -24.73
C ARG A 280 17.49 3.04 -25.78
N VAL A 281 17.38 1.78 -25.38
CA VAL A 281 16.92 0.71 -26.27
C VAL A 281 15.40 0.61 -26.18
N ARG A 282 14.70 0.74 -27.31
CA ARG A 282 13.24 0.62 -27.38
C ARG A 282 12.85 -0.50 -28.35
N VAL A 283 11.93 -1.35 -27.94
CA VAL A 283 11.38 -2.42 -28.79
C VAL A 283 9.99 -1.98 -29.20
N THR A 284 9.73 -1.79 -30.50
CA THR A 284 8.44 -1.36 -31.04
C THR A 284 7.91 -2.34 -32.07
N GLU A 285 6.59 -2.53 -32.11
CA GLU A 285 5.94 -3.45 -33.05
C GLU A 285 5.71 -2.84 -34.46
N GLU A 286 5.61 -1.51 -34.63
CA GLU A 286 5.45 -0.87 -35.96
C GLU A 286 5.88 0.64 -35.97
N GLY A 287 6.81 1.02 -36.88
CA GLY A 287 7.13 2.38 -37.41
C GLY A 287 8.01 3.36 -36.57
N PRO A 288 8.62 4.43 -37.16
CA PRO A 288 8.96 4.74 -38.56
C PRO A 288 10.48 4.68 -38.92
N GLU A 289 10.73 4.71 -40.23
CA GLU A 289 11.91 4.77 -41.15
C GLU A 289 13.40 4.88 -40.74
N THR A 290 13.84 4.76 -39.50
CA THR A 290 15.29 4.58 -39.20
C THR A 290 15.53 3.27 -38.47
N THR A 291 15.46 2.19 -39.26
CA THR A 291 15.49 0.81 -38.79
C THR A 291 16.71 0.09 -39.36
N LEU A 292 17.29 -0.82 -38.58
CA LEU A 292 17.95 -2.01 -39.14
C LEU A 292 17.08 -2.52 -40.28
N THR A 293 17.62 -2.52 -41.51
CA THR A 293 16.78 -2.73 -42.66
C THR A 293 16.12 -4.10 -42.56
N ARG A 294 14.95 -4.25 -43.19
CA ARG A 294 14.27 -5.54 -43.30
C ARG A 294 15.22 -6.66 -43.77
N ASP A 295 16.22 -6.31 -44.59
CA ASP A 295 17.25 -7.21 -45.10
C ASP A 295 18.29 -7.60 -44.02
N ASP A 296 18.64 -6.71 -43.10
CA ASP A 296 19.54 -6.99 -41.96
C ASP A 296 18.91 -7.95 -40.94
N LEU A 297 17.61 -7.76 -40.68
CA LEU A 297 16.82 -8.64 -39.80
C LEU A 297 16.50 -9.97 -40.47
N HIS A 298 16.25 -9.98 -41.79
CA HIS A 298 16.16 -11.22 -42.56
C HIS A 298 17.50 -11.97 -42.57
N ALA A 299 18.63 -11.27 -42.66
CA ALA A 299 19.95 -11.89 -42.57
C ALA A 299 20.24 -12.49 -41.17
N LEU A 300 19.73 -11.88 -40.09
CA LEU A 300 19.80 -12.44 -38.73
C LEU A 300 18.89 -13.66 -38.53
N ALA A 301 17.68 -13.64 -39.11
CA ALA A 301 16.69 -14.71 -38.92
C ALA A 301 16.90 -15.93 -39.84
N TYR A 302 17.53 -15.77 -41.01
CA TYR A 302 17.62 -16.83 -42.04
C TYR A 302 19.00 -17.47 -42.23
N SER A 303 20.07 -16.99 -41.58
CA SER A 303 21.45 -17.37 -41.96
C SER A 303 22.04 -18.61 -41.26
N GLY A 304 21.35 -19.24 -40.30
CA GLY A 304 21.88 -20.44 -39.64
C GLY A 304 23.16 -20.20 -38.84
N HIS A 305 23.40 -18.96 -38.41
CA HIS A 305 24.61 -18.55 -37.70
C HIS A 305 24.55 -18.79 -36.18
N THR A 306 25.72 -18.79 -35.55
CA THR A 306 25.91 -19.04 -34.11
C THR A 306 25.57 -17.79 -33.27
N THR A 307 25.41 -17.94 -31.94
CA THR A 307 25.18 -16.82 -31.01
C THR A 307 26.22 -15.70 -31.17
N ALA A 308 27.47 -16.06 -31.47
CA ALA A 308 28.59 -15.13 -31.61
C ALA A 308 28.44 -14.20 -32.83
N ASP A 309 27.88 -14.70 -33.93
CA ASP A 309 27.66 -13.91 -35.14
C ASP A 309 26.49 -12.93 -34.96
N ALA A 310 25.44 -13.37 -34.26
CA ALA A 310 24.30 -12.51 -33.90
C ALA A 310 24.76 -11.37 -32.97
N VAL A 311 25.57 -11.68 -31.94
CA VAL A 311 26.19 -10.66 -31.06
C VAL A 311 27.03 -9.68 -31.87
N THR A 312 27.88 -10.16 -32.77
CA THR A 312 28.76 -9.31 -33.58
C THR A 312 27.99 -8.32 -34.43
N ARG A 313 26.88 -8.75 -35.04
CA ARG A 313 26.02 -7.87 -35.86
C ARG A 313 25.23 -6.87 -35.05
N VAL A 314 24.68 -7.28 -33.89
CA VAL A 314 24.02 -6.34 -32.97
C VAL A 314 25.03 -5.28 -32.47
N ARG A 315 26.26 -5.69 -32.13
CA ARG A 315 27.33 -4.73 -31.77
C ARG A 315 27.63 -3.76 -32.90
N ALA A 316 27.74 -4.23 -34.16
CA ALA A 316 28.01 -3.37 -35.30
C ALA A 316 26.87 -2.36 -35.57
N ALA A 317 25.62 -2.77 -35.37
CA ALA A 317 24.45 -1.91 -35.50
C ALA A 317 24.41 -0.82 -34.41
N VAL A 318 24.58 -1.23 -33.14
CA VAL A 318 24.64 -0.30 -32.00
C VAL A 318 25.79 0.68 -32.14
N ALA A 319 26.99 0.22 -32.53
CA ALA A 319 28.15 1.07 -32.76
C ALA A 319 27.94 2.06 -33.93
N THR A 320 27.07 1.73 -34.89
CA THR A 320 26.73 2.64 -35.99
C THR A 320 25.78 3.73 -35.51
N HIS A 321 24.73 3.39 -34.74
CA HIS A 321 23.84 4.39 -34.13
C HIS A 321 24.57 5.34 -33.15
N ILE A 322 25.51 4.80 -32.34
CA ILE A 322 26.37 5.62 -31.48
C ILE A 322 27.19 6.63 -32.30
N ARG A 323 27.77 6.21 -33.43
CA ARG A 323 28.55 7.11 -34.31
C ARG A 323 27.70 8.20 -34.95
N HIS A 324 26.40 7.97 -35.14
CA HIS A 324 25.46 8.96 -35.65
C HIS A 324 24.87 9.87 -34.57
N GLY A 325 25.26 9.70 -33.30
CA GLY A 325 24.77 10.51 -32.18
C GLY A 325 23.33 10.20 -31.78
N GLU A 326 22.78 9.07 -32.25
CA GLU A 326 21.43 8.65 -31.92
C GLU A 326 21.39 8.06 -30.52
N ARG A 327 20.54 8.64 -29.67
CA ARG A 327 20.37 8.21 -28.27
C ARG A 327 19.32 7.11 -28.09
N GLU A 328 18.66 6.70 -29.17
CA GLU A 328 17.60 5.70 -29.14
C GLU A 328 17.85 4.63 -30.22
N VAL A 329 17.90 3.36 -29.82
CA VAL A 329 18.09 2.24 -30.75
C VAL A 329 16.86 1.35 -30.72
N HIS A 330 16.22 1.22 -31.89
CA HIS A 330 15.03 0.43 -32.08
C HIS A 330 15.38 -0.97 -32.55
N ILE A 331 15.06 -2.00 -31.77
CA ILE A 331 15.25 -3.40 -32.16
C ILE A 331 13.88 -3.98 -32.51
N MET A 332 13.65 -4.25 -33.80
CA MET A 332 12.43 -4.87 -34.30
C MET A 332 12.58 -6.39 -34.43
N PHE A 333 11.54 -7.14 -34.05
CA PHE A 333 11.46 -8.58 -34.30
C PHE A 333 10.38 -8.86 -35.35
N PRO A 334 10.68 -9.56 -36.46
CA PRO A 334 9.67 -9.83 -37.49
C PRO A 334 8.57 -10.77 -36.98
N ALA A 335 7.33 -10.29 -37.01
CA ALA A 335 6.14 -10.91 -36.41
C ALA A 335 5.56 -12.14 -37.14
N LEU A 336 6.25 -12.72 -38.13
CA LEU A 336 5.71 -13.86 -38.87
C LEU A 336 5.91 -15.18 -38.09
N GLY A 337 4.93 -15.50 -37.25
CA GLY A 337 4.74 -16.82 -36.65
C GLY A 337 5.14 -16.97 -35.17
N MET A 338 5.63 -15.92 -34.51
CA MET A 338 5.89 -15.93 -33.06
C MET A 338 4.80 -15.17 -32.31
N ARG A 339 4.29 -15.73 -31.20
CA ARG A 339 3.29 -15.08 -30.33
C ARG A 339 4.00 -14.06 -29.41
N PRO A 340 3.79 -12.75 -29.57
CA PRO A 340 4.50 -11.71 -28.81
C PRO A 340 4.26 -11.81 -27.29
N THR A 341 3.10 -12.33 -26.90
CA THR A 341 2.66 -12.44 -25.50
C THR A 341 3.53 -13.33 -24.61
N LEU A 342 4.30 -14.25 -25.19
CA LEU A 342 5.10 -15.20 -24.39
C LEU A 342 6.48 -14.66 -23.99
N TYR A 343 6.95 -13.57 -24.60
CA TYR A 343 8.36 -13.17 -24.48
C TYR A 343 8.59 -11.68 -24.23
N LEU A 344 7.57 -10.84 -24.44
CA LEU A 344 7.60 -9.43 -24.09
C LEU A 344 7.93 -9.18 -22.60
N PRO A 345 7.44 -9.98 -21.62
CA PRO A 345 7.77 -9.77 -20.21
C PRO A 345 9.27 -9.89 -19.91
N ASP A 346 9.97 -10.87 -20.48
CA ASP A 346 11.40 -11.10 -20.23
C ASP A 346 12.29 -9.98 -20.80
N VAL A 347 11.91 -9.45 -21.97
CA VAL A 347 12.61 -8.33 -22.60
C VAL A 347 12.36 -7.04 -21.83
N MET A 348 11.11 -6.80 -21.41
CA MET A 348 10.77 -5.64 -20.58
C MET A 348 11.44 -5.69 -19.21
N ALA A 349 11.50 -6.86 -18.57
CA ALA A 349 12.24 -7.04 -17.31
C ALA A 349 13.73 -6.77 -17.46
N LEU A 350 14.34 -7.13 -18.60
CA LEU A 350 15.73 -6.80 -18.88
C LEU A 350 15.94 -5.29 -19.07
N LEU A 351 15.06 -4.64 -19.84
CA LEU A 351 15.13 -3.20 -20.09
C LEU A 351 14.93 -2.39 -18.80
N ASN A 352 14.02 -2.84 -17.92
CA ASN A 352 13.81 -2.20 -16.62
C ASN A 352 15.04 -2.34 -15.73
N ARG A 353 15.61 -3.55 -15.58
CA ARG A 353 16.87 -3.73 -14.83
C ARG A 353 18.03 -2.87 -15.34
N TRP A 354 18.10 -2.66 -16.65
CA TRP A 354 19.12 -1.79 -17.23
C TRP A 354 18.86 -0.31 -16.93
N LYS A 355 17.60 0.16 -16.99
CA LYS A 355 17.22 1.52 -16.56
C LYS A 355 17.56 1.76 -15.09
N ASP A 356 17.29 0.78 -14.22
CA ASP A 356 17.60 0.89 -12.79
C ASP A 356 19.11 0.98 -12.56
N ALA A 357 19.90 0.17 -13.28
CA ALA A 357 21.35 0.24 -13.24
C ALA A 357 21.90 1.59 -13.74
N GLN A 358 21.28 2.18 -14.76
CA GLN A 358 21.63 3.52 -15.25
C GLN A 358 21.31 4.59 -14.22
N ALA A 359 20.12 4.57 -13.62
CA ALA A 359 19.73 5.52 -12.57
C ALA A 359 20.68 5.44 -11.35
N ALA A 360 21.06 4.23 -10.94
CA ALA A 360 22.04 4.03 -9.88
C ALA A 360 23.43 4.60 -10.23
N ALA A 361 23.87 4.44 -11.49
CA ALA A 361 25.13 5.01 -11.95
C ALA A 361 25.10 6.55 -12.03
N GLU A 362 23.98 7.14 -12.46
CA GLU A 362 23.77 8.60 -12.48
C GLU A 362 23.76 9.17 -11.06
N GLN A 363 23.10 8.51 -10.10
CA GLN A 363 23.13 8.91 -8.70
C GLN A 363 24.55 8.82 -8.11
N ALA A 364 25.28 7.74 -8.38
CA ALA A 364 26.65 7.59 -7.91
C ALA A 364 27.58 8.68 -8.47
N LEU A 365 27.36 9.13 -9.72
CA LEU A 365 28.07 10.25 -10.31
C LEU A 365 27.70 11.57 -9.62
N ALA A 366 26.42 11.82 -9.39
CA ALA A 366 25.95 13.03 -8.69
C ALA A 366 26.49 13.10 -7.26
N ASP A 367 26.54 11.97 -6.54
CA ASP A 367 27.12 11.89 -5.19
C ASP A 367 28.63 12.15 -5.23
N ALA A 368 29.34 11.65 -6.23
CA ALA A 368 30.77 11.93 -6.41
C ALA A 368 31.03 13.41 -6.74
N GLU A 369 30.19 14.03 -7.58
CA GLU A 369 30.24 15.47 -7.85
C GLU A 369 29.94 16.32 -6.62
N ALA A 370 28.95 15.91 -5.81
CA ALA A 370 28.62 16.57 -4.54
C ALA A 370 29.76 16.44 -3.52
N GLN A 371 30.39 15.26 -3.42
CA GLN A 371 31.58 15.06 -2.58
C GLN A 371 32.76 15.89 -3.07
N GLN A 372 32.95 16.01 -4.38
CA GLN A 372 33.99 16.86 -4.96
C GLN A 372 33.72 18.33 -4.69
N ALA A 373 32.46 18.79 -4.83
CA ALA A 373 32.07 20.15 -4.50
C ALA A 373 32.28 20.47 -3.02
N ALA A 374 31.92 19.53 -2.13
CA ALA A 374 32.17 19.66 -0.69
C ALA A 374 33.68 19.68 -0.36
N ALA A 375 34.50 18.90 -1.08
CA ALA A 375 35.95 18.89 -0.91
C ALA A 375 36.63 20.16 -1.45
N LEU A 376 36.02 20.83 -2.42
CA LEU A 376 36.51 22.11 -2.96
C LEU A 376 36.20 23.31 -2.05
N VAL A 377 35.19 23.20 -1.16
CA VAL A 377 34.97 24.19 -0.10
C VAL A 377 36.06 24.00 0.95
N THR A 378 37.13 24.78 0.84
CA THR A 378 38.23 24.71 1.80
C THR A 378 37.78 25.21 3.17
N GLU A 379 38.27 24.62 4.25
CA GLU A 379 37.99 25.08 5.63
C GLU A 379 38.31 26.57 5.81
N THR A 380 39.25 27.12 5.05
CA THR A 380 39.58 28.54 5.03
C THR A 380 38.41 29.40 4.55
N GLU A 381 37.73 29.03 3.46
CA GLU A 381 36.55 29.75 2.94
C GLU A 381 35.33 29.61 3.85
N ALA A 382 35.19 28.48 4.54
CA ALA A 382 34.12 28.27 5.53
C ALA A 382 34.34 29.07 6.83
N SER A 383 35.60 29.37 7.17
CA SER A 383 36.00 30.03 8.42
C SER A 383 36.17 31.54 8.31
N GLU A 384 36.34 32.10 7.12
CA GLU A 384 36.53 33.54 6.88
C GLU A 384 35.26 34.40 7.03
N GLY A 385 34.19 33.87 7.64
CA GLY A 385 33.11 34.67 8.21
C GLY A 385 32.19 35.38 7.20
N THR A 386 32.34 35.15 5.90
CA THR A 386 31.59 35.83 4.83
C THR A 386 30.12 35.40 4.70
N TRP A 387 29.68 34.37 5.44
CA TRP A 387 28.30 33.85 5.34
C TRP A 387 27.40 34.18 6.55
N ARG A 388 27.89 34.93 7.55
CA ARG A 388 27.03 35.44 8.64
C ARG A 388 26.50 36.84 8.32
N GLY A 389 25.39 36.87 7.58
CA GLY A 389 24.28 37.78 7.90
C GLY A 389 24.50 39.28 7.76
N GLU A 390 25.24 39.74 6.75
CA GLU A 390 25.00 41.09 6.22
C GLU A 390 23.74 41.03 5.34
N TRP A 391 22.58 40.95 6.00
CA TRP A 391 21.30 41.04 5.33
C TRP A 391 21.20 42.47 4.76
N ILE A 392 21.01 42.56 3.45
CA ILE A 392 20.79 43.81 2.71
C ILE A 392 19.59 44.52 3.35
N GLY A 393 19.83 45.43 4.29
CA GLY A 393 18.75 46.11 4.99
C GLY A 393 19.15 46.91 6.22
N GLU A 394 20.28 46.61 6.87
CA GLU A 394 20.68 47.32 8.10
C GLU A 394 21.96 48.13 7.87
N GLN A 395 21.86 49.18 7.04
CA GLN A 395 22.84 50.26 7.12
C GLN A 395 22.47 51.19 8.29
N PRO A 396 23.44 51.60 9.13
CA PRO A 396 23.20 52.57 10.18
C PRO A 396 22.68 53.87 9.58
N VAL A 397 21.62 54.39 10.18
CA VAL A 397 20.85 55.56 9.75
C VAL A 397 21.73 56.82 9.79
N GLY A 398 22.47 57.06 8.72
CA GLY A 398 23.04 58.35 8.37
C GLY A 398 22.29 58.88 7.16
N GLU A 399 21.50 59.95 7.35
CA GLU A 399 20.76 60.70 6.32
C GLU A 399 19.96 59.85 5.31
N THR A 400 18.71 59.53 5.68
CA THR A 400 17.72 58.99 4.75
C THR A 400 17.49 59.96 3.58
N LEU A 401 17.87 59.53 2.38
CA LEU A 401 17.73 60.28 1.12
C LEU A 401 16.27 60.39 0.62
N PHE A 402 15.32 59.80 1.34
CA PHE A 402 13.89 59.86 1.02
C PHE A 402 13.07 60.16 2.29
N THR A 403 12.42 61.31 2.30
CA THR A 403 11.43 61.68 3.31
C THR A 403 10.18 60.83 3.06
N VAL A 404 10.00 59.75 3.82
CA VAL A 404 8.75 58.98 3.79
C VAL A 404 7.69 59.77 4.55
N GLU A 405 6.75 60.34 3.82
CA GLU A 405 5.62 61.10 4.34
C GLU A 405 4.66 60.16 5.10
N PRO A 406 4.28 60.48 6.36
CA PRO A 406 3.53 59.55 7.18
C PRO A 406 2.03 59.53 6.83
N ALA A 407 1.59 58.34 6.44
CA ALA A 407 0.25 57.77 6.65
C ALA A 407 -0.97 58.63 6.33
N ILE A 408 -1.40 58.61 5.06
CA ILE A 408 -2.82 58.75 4.71
C ILE A 408 -3.14 57.70 3.62
N GLU A 409 -4.17 56.88 3.87
CA GLU A 409 -4.89 56.01 2.91
C GLU A 409 -4.23 54.70 2.42
N GLN A 410 -4.27 53.65 3.23
CA GLN A 410 -4.29 52.25 2.73
C GLN A 410 -5.37 51.42 3.46
N GLY A 411 -6.59 51.96 3.57
CA GLY A 411 -7.68 51.35 4.34
C GLY A 411 -9.02 51.20 3.62
N ALA A 412 -9.07 51.27 2.28
CA ALA A 412 -10.34 51.32 1.54
C ALA A 412 -10.40 50.34 0.34
N LEU A 413 -10.04 49.06 0.54
CA LEU A 413 -10.15 48.04 -0.51
C LEU A 413 -11.02 46.82 -0.14
N PHE A 414 -12.00 46.99 0.77
CA PHE A 414 -13.04 45.99 1.00
C PHE A 414 -14.40 46.68 1.14
N ASP A 415 -15.07 46.82 0.00
CA ASP A 415 -16.38 47.44 -0.17
C ASP A 415 -17.54 46.62 0.46
N ASP A 416 -18.53 47.38 0.94
CA ASP A 416 -19.70 47.07 1.76
C ASP A 416 -20.87 46.31 1.07
N LEU A 417 -20.60 45.39 0.13
CA LEU A 417 -21.69 44.69 -0.62
C LEU A 417 -21.98 43.23 -0.21
N ALA A 418 -21.62 42.82 1.02
CA ALA A 418 -21.96 41.49 1.55
C ALA A 418 -22.70 41.55 2.89
N THR A 419 -23.72 42.40 3.03
CA THR A 419 -24.60 42.39 4.22
C THR A 419 -25.73 41.35 4.07
N ALA A 420 -25.35 40.07 4.08
CA ALA A 420 -26.26 39.00 4.50
C ALA A 420 -26.07 38.76 6.01
N PRO A 421 -27.11 38.41 6.79
CA PRO A 421 -27.04 38.52 8.25
C PRO A 421 -26.10 37.47 8.85
N ALA A 422 -24.92 37.93 9.27
CA ALA A 422 -23.90 37.16 9.99
C ALA A 422 -24.43 36.45 11.26
N SER A 423 -25.61 36.83 11.75
CA SER A 423 -26.27 36.19 12.89
C SER A 423 -26.74 34.76 12.59
N THR A 424 -27.11 34.45 11.35
CA THR A 424 -27.61 33.12 10.94
C THR A 424 -26.48 32.10 10.87
N VAL A 425 -25.33 32.50 10.32
CA VAL A 425 -24.14 31.66 10.21
C VAL A 425 -23.58 31.33 11.61
N ARG A 426 -23.51 32.31 12.52
CA ARG A 426 -23.07 32.07 13.90
C ARG A 426 -24.01 31.14 14.68
N LYS A 427 -25.32 31.25 14.47
CA LYS A 427 -26.31 30.33 15.08
C LYS A 427 -26.16 28.90 14.55
N GLN A 428 -25.98 28.74 13.24
CA GLN A 428 -25.76 27.42 12.64
C GLN A 428 -24.44 26.78 13.09
N GLN A 429 -23.36 27.57 13.19
CA GLN A 429 -22.07 27.09 13.72
C GLN A 429 -22.17 26.66 15.19
N ARG A 430 -22.90 27.41 16.03
CA ARG A 430 -23.10 27.03 17.43
C ARG A 430 -23.91 25.73 17.56
N ALA A 431 -25.00 25.60 16.80
CA ALA A 431 -25.78 24.36 16.77
C ALA A 431 -24.97 23.15 16.25
N ALA A 432 -24.06 23.37 15.29
CA ALA A 432 -23.15 22.33 14.82
C ALA A 432 -22.13 21.94 15.90
N LEU A 433 -21.54 22.91 16.60
CA LEU A 433 -20.63 22.65 17.71
C LEU A 433 -21.31 21.91 18.87
N ASP A 434 -22.57 22.25 19.18
CA ASP A 434 -23.34 21.59 20.22
C ASP A 434 -23.64 20.13 19.84
N ARG A 435 -23.95 19.83 18.57
CA ARG A 435 -24.08 18.45 18.08
C ARG A 435 -22.78 17.66 18.16
N ILE A 436 -21.66 18.27 17.78
CA ILE A 436 -20.34 17.62 17.84
C ILE A 436 -19.96 17.33 19.30
N LYS A 437 -20.24 18.25 20.22
CA LYS A 437 -20.01 18.03 21.66
C LYS A 437 -20.87 16.91 22.21
N ALA A 438 -22.16 16.89 21.90
CA ALA A 438 -23.07 15.81 22.31
C ALA A 438 -22.56 14.45 21.84
N LYS A 439 -22.20 14.32 20.55
CA LYS A 439 -21.62 13.08 20.03
C LYS A 439 -20.31 12.69 20.74
N ALA A 440 -19.43 13.64 20.99
CA ALA A 440 -18.17 13.36 21.69
C ALA A 440 -18.37 12.99 23.17
N ASP A 441 -19.46 13.45 23.81
CA ASP A 441 -19.86 13.03 25.16
C ASP A 441 -20.42 11.61 25.15
N ASP A 442 -21.25 11.25 24.15
CA ASP A 442 -21.79 9.91 23.94
C ASP A 442 -20.67 8.90 23.69
N ASP A 443 -19.77 9.19 22.74
CA ASP A 443 -18.64 8.32 22.42
C ASP A 443 -17.71 8.10 23.65
N ARG A 444 -17.54 9.12 24.50
CA ARG A 444 -16.81 9.01 25.77
C ARG A 444 -17.56 8.22 26.83
N ALA A 445 -18.90 8.21 26.80
CA ALA A 445 -19.70 7.37 27.69
C ALA A 445 -19.58 5.90 27.28
N ASP A 446 -19.65 5.61 25.98
CA ASP A 446 -19.51 4.26 25.42
C ASP A 446 -18.12 3.66 25.68
N ASP A 447 -17.06 4.43 25.47
CA ASP A 447 -15.68 3.99 25.72
C ASP A 447 -15.44 3.66 27.21
N ARG A 448 -16.01 4.48 28.12
CA ARG A 448 -15.98 4.21 29.56
C ARG A 448 -16.78 2.96 29.93
N ALA A 449 -17.95 2.76 29.31
CA ALA A 449 -18.75 1.56 29.51
C ALA A 449 -17.99 0.30 29.08
N ALA A 450 -17.36 0.32 27.91
CA ALA A 450 -16.55 -0.78 27.40
C ALA A 450 -15.32 -1.05 28.29
N THR A 451 -14.66 0.00 28.78
CA THR A 451 -13.53 -0.12 29.71
C THR A 451 -13.96 -0.72 31.04
N ASP A 452 -15.09 -0.29 31.59
CA ASP A 452 -15.65 -0.84 32.82
C ASP A 452 -15.99 -2.33 32.66
N ASP A 453 -16.52 -2.74 31.50
CA ASP A 453 -16.82 -4.15 31.17
C ASP A 453 -15.55 -4.99 31.04
N GLN A 454 -14.49 -4.46 30.41
CA GLN A 454 -13.20 -5.13 30.35
C GLN A 454 -12.59 -5.34 31.74
N ILE A 455 -12.62 -4.31 32.61
CA ILE A 455 -12.14 -4.42 33.99
C ILE A 455 -12.90 -5.52 34.74
N ALA A 456 -14.22 -5.61 34.56
CA ALA A 456 -15.02 -6.66 35.17
C ALA A 456 -14.68 -8.06 34.63
N ALA A 457 -14.41 -8.18 33.33
CA ALA A 457 -14.09 -9.45 32.68
C ALA A 457 -12.72 -10.02 33.09
N HIS A 458 -11.76 -9.17 33.46
CA HIS A 458 -10.41 -9.60 33.83
C HIS A 458 -10.31 -10.31 35.21
N GLY A 459 -11.41 -10.45 35.95
CA GLY A 459 -11.46 -11.21 37.21
C GLY A 459 -10.69 -10.58 38.38
N VAL A 460 -10.10 -9.40 38.18
CA VAL A 460 -9.50 -8.58 39.24
C VAL A 460 -10.63 -7.78 39.91
N PRO A 461 -10.64 -7.63 41.25
CA PRO A 461 -11.62 -6.79 41.93
C PRO A 461 -11.63 -5.37 41.35
N ALA A 462 -12.72 -4.99 40.70
CA ALA A 462 -12.86 -3.67 40.11
C ALA A 462 -12.83 -2.58 41.20
N PRO A 463 -12.21 -1.41 40.93
CA PRO A 463 -12.29 -0.26 41.84
C PRO A 463 -13.74 0.06 42.19
N ALA A 464 -14.01 0.49 43.43
CA ALA A 464 -15.37 0.75 43.91
C ALA A 464 -16.18 1.72 43.00
N THR A 465 -15.49 2.65 42.33
CA THR A 465 -16.09 3.58 41.37
C THR A 465 -16.53 2.91 40.07
N VAL A 466 -15.82 1.89 39.58
CA VAL A 466 -16.20 1.06 38.43
C VAL A 466 -17.38 0.17 38.82
N THR A 467 -17.29 -0.49 39.97
CA THR A 467 -18.36 -1.35 40.50
C THR A 467 -19.68 -0.59 40.67
N ALA A 468 -19.64 0.64 41.19
CA ALA A 468 -20.83 1.47 41.33
C ALA A 468 -21.45 1.88 39.98
N ARG A 469 -20.62 2.16 38.95
CA ARG A 469 -21.11 2.49 37.60
C ARG A 469 -21.74 1.29 36.91
N ILE A 470 -21.11 0.13 37.00
CA ILE A 470 -21.67 -1.13 36.49
C ILE A 470 -23.02 -1.40 37.16
N ALA A 471 -23.07 -1.32 38.50
CA ALA A 471 -24.31 -1.54 39.25
C ALA A 471 -25.43 -0.56 38.88
N ALA A 472 -25.11 0.73 38.70
CA ALA A 472 -26.09 1.74 38.28
C ALA A 472 -26.65 1.43 36.88
N ARG A 473 -25.78 1.06 35.92
CA ARG A 473 -26.18 0.71 34.55
C ARG A 473 -27.04 -0.56 34.52
N THR A 474 -26.67 -1.59 35.30
CA THR A 474 -27.45 -2.83 35.38
C THR A 474 -28.78 -2.65 36.11
N GLY A 475 -28.87 -1.70 37.05
CA GLY A 475 -30.10 -1.38 37.78
C GLY A 475 -31.15 -0.61 36.97
N GLU A 476 -30.73 0.13 35.94
CA GLU A 476 -31.63 0.86 35.01
C GLU A 476 -32.11 0.00 33.84
N GLN A 477 -31.53 -1.18 33.64
CA GLN A 477 -31.89 -2.08 32.54
C GLN A 477 -33.24 -2.77 32.88
N PRO A 478 -34.29 -2.62 32.05
CA PRO A 478 -35.57 -3.28 32.29
C PRO A 478 -35.37 -4.80 32.35
N PRO A 479 -36.17 -5.53 33.17
CA PRO A 479 -35.97 -6.96 33.41
C PRO A 479 -35.84 -7.71 32.08
N GLU A 480 -34.75 -8.48 32.00
CA GLU A 480 -34.28 -9.19 30.83
C GLU A 480 -35.42 -10.02 30.23
N ARG A 481 -35.79 -9.72 28.97
CA ARG A 481 -36.74 -10.57 28.24
C ARG A 481 -36.08 -11.93 28.07
N HIS A 482 -36.65 -12.96 28.72
CA HIS A 482 -36.19 -14.34 28.60
C HIS A 482 -35.97 -14.73 27.13
N VAL A 483 -34.71 -14.96 26.76
CA VAL A 483 -34.33 -15.55 25.48
C VAL A 483 -34.77 -17.01 25.53
N VAL A 484 -35.82 -17.34 24.78
CA VAL A 484 -36.19 -18.72 24.48
C VAL A 484 -35.06 -19.30 23.63
N GLU A 485 -34.46 -20.42 24.05
CA GLU A 485 -33.44 -21.15 23.28
C GLU A 485 -33.92 -21.39 21.85
N GLY A 486 -33.42 -20.58 20.93
CA GLY A 486 -33.64 -20.73 19.50
C GLY A 486 -32.64 -21.72 18.94
N VAL A 487 -33.14 -22.72 18.23
CA VAL A 487 -32.35 -23.62 17.38
C VAL A 487 -31.48 -22.77 16.45
N ILE A 488 -30.16 -22.81 16.65
CA ILE A 488 -29.20 -22.21 15.71
C ILE A 488 -29.22 -23.10 14.46
N VAL A 489 -30.02 -22.72 13.47
CA VAL A 489 -29.99 -23.36 12.16
C VAL A 489 -28.74 -22.86 11.44
N ALA A 490 -27.74 -23.74 11.31
CA ALA A 490 -26.56 -23.47 10.50
C ALA A 490 -26.97 -23.40 9.03
N HIS A 491 -27.20 -22.19 8.52
CA HIS A 491 -27.33 -21.96 7.09
C HIS A 491 -25.93 -21.91 6.47
N ASN A 492 -25.74 -22.54 5.31
CA ASN A 492 -24.49 -22.54 4.53
C ASN A 492 -24.12 -21.16 3.96
N GLY A 493 -24.65 -20.06 4.51
CA GLY A 493 -24.47 -18.70 4.02
C GLY A 493 -25.11 -18.42 2.66
N ARG A 494 -25.96 -19.32 2.13
CA ARG A 494 -26.65 -19.15 0.84
C ARG A 494 -28.15 -18.96 1.03
N THR A 495 -28.75 -18.07 0.24
CA THR A 495 -30.20 -17.86 0.23
C THR A 495 -30.73 -17.83 -1.19
N LYS A 496 -31.96 -18.33 -1.37
CA LYS A 496 -32.62 -18.40 -2.68
C LYS A 496 -33.50 -17.18 -2.88
N GLY A 497 -33.25 -16.44 -3.96
CA GLY A 497 -34.07 -15.33 -4.40
C GLY A 497 -33.83 -14.01 -3.68
N THR A 498 -32.99 -13.98 -2.64
CA THR A 498 -32.56 -12.77 -1.92
C THR A 498 -31.10 -12.92 -1.50
N ALA A 499 -30.42 -11.81 -1.18
CA ALA A 499 -29.14 -11.87 -0.48
C ALA A 499 -29.34 -12.30 0.99
N PRO A 500 -28.37 -12.98 1.63
CA PRO A 500 -28.50 -13.41 3.03
C PRO A 500 -28.82 -12.26 3.99
N LYS A 501 -28.16 -11.11 3.86
CA LYS A 501 -28.50 -9.88 4.60
C LYS A 501 -29.95 -9.38 4.44
N HIS A 502 -30.66 -9.82 3.40
CA HIS A 502 -32.05 -9.46 3.10
C HIS A 502 -33.03 -10.63 3.27
N SER A 503 -32.57 -11.78 3.77
CA SER A 503 -33.38 -12.99 3.88
C SER A 503 -34.58 -12.87 4.84
N ALA A 504 -34.48 -11.97 5.82
CA ALA A 504 -35.56 -11.67 6.76
C ALA A 504 -36.36 -10.41 6.39
N ASP A 505 -36.04 -9.74 5.28
CA ASP A 505 -36.75 -8.53 4.87
C ASP A 505 -38.16 -8.89 4.38
N PRO A 506 -39.23 -8.28 4.95
CA PRO A 506 -40.61 -8.67 4.64
C PRO A 506 -41.01 -8.35 3.19
N ASP A 507 -40.37 -7.37 2.54
CA ASP A 507 -40.66 -7.00 1.16
C ASP A 507 -39.93 -7.92 0.19
N ALA A 508 -38.69 -8.31 0.51
CA ALA A 508 -37.95 -9.30 -0.26
C ALA A 508 -38.64 -10.68 -0.22
N LEU A 509 -39.07 -11.13 0.97
CA LEU A 509 -39.83 -12.38 1.13
C LEU A 509 -41.17 -12.36 0.38
N ALA A 510 -41.90 -11.24 0.43
CA ALA A 510 -43.15 -11.08 -0.32
C ALA A 510 -42.93 -11.10 -1.84
N ALA A 511 -41.85 -10.47 -2.32
CA ALA A 511 -41.49 -10.50 -3.74
C ALA A 511 -41.12 -11.91 -4.19
N VAL A 512 -40.30 -12.63 -3.42
CA VAL A 512 -39.94 -14.03 -3.71
C VAL A 512 -41.17 -14.93 -3.75
N ALA A 513 -42.11 -14.77 -2.81
CA ALA A 513 -43.37 -15.51 -2.81
C ALA A 513 -44.21 -15.20 -4.07
N ALA A 514 -44.25 -13.94 -4.53
CA ALA A 514 -44.98 -13.53 -5.72
C ALA A 514 -44.40 -14.09 -7.03
N LEU A 515 -43.09 -14.39 -7.08
CA LEU A 515 -42.45 -15.04 -8.23
C LEU A 515 -42.89 -16.51 -8.38
N GLY A 516 -43.40 -17.14 -7.31
CA GLY A 516 -43.94 -18.50 -7.32
C GLY A 516 -42.92 -19.55 -7.75
N ASN A 517 -43.23 -20.31 -8.81
CA ASN A 517 -42.39 -21.41 -9.30
C ASN A 517 -41.27 -20.96 -10.25
N LEU A 518 -41.04 -19.65 -10.39
CA LEU A 518 -39.91 -19.17 -11.19
C LEU A 518 -38.59 -19.56 -10.53
N ARG A 519 -37.55 -19.71 -11.35
CA ARG A 519 -36.21 -20.03 -10.86
C ARG A 519 -35.67 -18.86 -10.05
N LEU A 520 -35.24 -19.12 -8.82
CA LEU A 520 -34.60 -18.15 -7.93
C LEU A 520 -33.09 -18.35 -7.94
N ALA A 521 -32.33 -17.25 -7.99
CA ALA A 521 -30.87 -17.30 -7.87
C ALA A 521 -30.47 -17.67 -6.44
N GLU A 522 -29.47 -18.54 -6.29
CA GLU A 522 -28.92 -18.90 -4.98
C GLU A 522 -27.58 -18.19 -4.77
N ILE A 523 -27.57 -17.18 -3.91
CA ILE A 523 -26.42 -16.29 -3.72
C ILE A 523 -25.91 -16.31 -2.27
N THR A 524 -24.61 -16.04 -2.09
CA THR A 524 -24.01 -15.83 -0.76
C THR A 524 -24.07 -14.36 -0.35
N ASP A 525 -23.63 -14.04 0.89
CA ASP A 525 -23.61 -12.67 1.42
C ASP A 525 -22.51 -11.80 0.80
N HIS A 526 -21.53 -12.45 0.14
CA HIS A 526 -20.44 -11.81 -0.60
C HIS A 526 -20.70 -11.80 -2.11
N ALA A 527 -21.90 -12.19 -2.57
CA ALA A 527 -22.22 -12.14 -3.99
C ALA A 527 -22.38 -10.69 -4.45
N ASP A 528 -21.47 -10.21 -5.29
CA ASP A 528 -21.69 -8.99 -6.06
C ASP A 528 -22.17 -9.37 -7.47
N ILE A 529 -23.45 -9.13 -7.74
CA ILE A 529 -24.05 -9.40 -9.06
C ILE A 529 -23.51 -8.48 -10.17
N ALA A 530 -22.82 -7.40 -9.82
CA ALA A 530 -22.13 -6.52 -10.75
C ALA A 530 -20.71 -7.00 -11.08
N ALA A 531 -20.14 -7.91 -10.28
CA ALA A 531 -18.77 -8.36 -10.42
C ALA A 531 -18.51 -9.02 -11.78
N GLU A 532 -17.37 -8.66 -12.38
CA GLU A 532 -16.92 -9.26 -13.64
C GLU A 532 -16.42 -10.70 -13.42
N PRO A 533 -16.48 -11.58 -14.44
CA PRO A 533 -15.97 -12.93 -14.31
C PRO A 533 -14.49 -12.96 -13.93
N GLY A 534 -14.18 -13.55 -12.78
CA GLY A 534 -12.81 -13.64 -12.23
C GLY A 534 -12.63 -12.85 -10.94
N GLU A 535 -13.52 -11.89 -10.64
CA GLU A 535 -13.48 -11.16 -9.38
C GLU A 535 -13.89 -12.07 -8.20
N PRO A 536 -13.36 -11.86 -6.98
CA PRO A 536 -13.60 -12.73 -5.81
C PRO A 536 -15.08 -12.90 -5.44
N ASP A 537 -15.88 -11.87 -5.69
CA ASP A 537 -17.31 -11.81 -5.32
C ASP A 537 -18.23 -12.30 -6.45
N HIS A 538 -17.65 -12.70 -7.60
CA HIS A 538 -18.38 -13.25 -8.73
C HIS A 538 -18.82 -14.70 -8.46
N GLN A 539 -20.13 -14.99 -8.59
CA GLN A 539 -20.70 -16.32 -8.36
C GLN A 539 -21.22 -16.94 -9.65
N PRO A 540 -20.37 -17.69 -10.39
CA PRO A 540 -20.74 -18.20 -11.71
C PRO A 540 -21.88 -19.24 -11.66
N ASP A 541 -22.18 -19.81 -10.49
CA ASP A 541 -23.27 -20.76 -10.27
C ASP A 541 -24.61 -20.08 -9.93
N ALA A 542 -24.63 -18.77 -9.64
CA ALA A 542 -25.86 -18.04 -9.38
C ALA A 542 -26.66 -17.84 -10.67
N TRP A 543 -27.87 -18.41 -10.70
CA TRP A 543 -28.77 -18.34 -11.85
C TRP A 543 -30.26 -18.33 -11.46
N GLY A 544 -30.97 -17.26 -11.82
CA GLY A 544 -32.40 -17.06 -11.57
C GLY A 544 -32.75 -15.63 -11.16
N PHE A 545 -33.96 -15.43 -10.63
CA PHE A 545 -34.39 -14.13 -10.09
C PHE A 545 -33.79 -13.84 -8.72
N LEU A 546 -33.44 -12.57 -8.50
CA LEU A 546 -32.97 -12.02 -7.23
C LEU A 546 -33.75 -10.75 -6.87
N ALA A 547 -34.40 -10.74 -5.71
CA ALA A 547 -35.09 -9.59 -5.15
C ALA A 547 -34.22 -8.91 -4.09
N GLU A 548 -33.99 -7.61 -4.27
CA GLU A 548 -33.24 -6.76 -3.33
C GLU A 548 -34.17 -5.66 -2.80
N PRO A 549 -34.41 -5.58 -1.48
CA PRO A 549 -35.24 -4.54 -0.91
C PRO A 549 -34.57 -3.17 -1.03
N ARG A 550 -35.38 -2.17 -1.31
CA ARG A 550 -34.98 -0.76 -1.42
C ARG A 550 -35.65 0.12 -0.36
N GLY A 551 -36.27 -0.52 0.64
CA GLY A 551 -37.01 0.11 1.73
C GLY A 551 -38.42 0.55 1.36
N HIS A 552 -39.25 0.81 2.36
CA HIS A 552 -40.60 1.38 2.22
C HIS A 552 -41.54 0.60 1.28
N GLY A 553 -41.50 -0.74 1.27
CA GLY A 553 -42.32 -1.53 0.36
C GLY A 553 -41.78 -1.62 -1.06
N ARG A 554 -40.60 -1.05 -1.35
CA ARG A 554 -40.00 -1.03 -2.70
C ARG A 554 -38.95 -2.13 -2.83
N ILE A 555 -38.97 -2.84 -3.96
CA ILE A 555 -37.95 -3.86 -4.29
C ILE A 555 -37.37 -3.62 -5.69
N ALA A 556 -36.13 -4.06 -5.89
CA ALA A 556 -35.47 -4.21 -7.18
C ALA A 556 -35.38 -5.70 -7.50
N LEU A 557 -35.93 -6.11 -8.65
CA LEU A 557 -35.87 -7.49 -9.14
C LEU A 557 -34.87 -7.58 -10.30
N TYR A 558 -33.89 -8.46 -10.16
CA TYR A 558 -32.86 -8.77 -11.14
C TYR A 558 -33.07 -10.18 -11.69
N TRP A 559 -32.67 -10.40 -12.94
CA TRP A 559 -32.38 -11.75 -13.45
C TRP A 559 -30.88 -11.93 -13.49
N VAL A 560 -30.37 -12.91 -12.77
CA VAL A 560 -28.95 -13.23 -12.65
C VAL A 560 -28.66 -14.47 -13.50
N GLU A 561 -27.66 -14.42 -14.36
CA GLU A 561 -27.15 -15.56 -15.11
C GLU A 561 -25.62 -15.56 -15.07
N SER A 562 -25.05 -16.71 -14.70
CA SER A 562 -23.61 -16.85 -14.45
C SER A 562 -23.08 -15.76 -13.50
N GLY A 563 -23.80 -15.51 -12.40
CA GLY A 563 -23.41 -14.49 -11.42
C GLY A 563 -23.67 -13.04 -11.79
N ARG A 564 -24.21 -12.76 -12.99
CA ARG A 564 -24.38 -11.38 -13.47
C ARG A 564 -25.81 -11.01 -13.79
N TYR A 565 -26.21 -9.79 -13.45
CA TYR A 565 -27.54 -9.27 -13.79
C TYR A 565 -27.66 -8.68 -15.21
N VAL A 566 -26.56 -8.72 -15.98
CA VAL A 566 -26.50 -8.28 -17.38
C VAL A 566 -25.89 -9.36 -18.26
N THR A 567 -26.26 -9.36 -19.54
CA THR A 567 -25.66 -10.20 -20.59
C THR A 567 -24.17 -9.85 -20.78
N ARG A 568 -23.44 -10.70 -21.51
CA ARG A 568 -22.05 -10.44 -21.92
C ARG A 568 -21.85 -9.12 -22.69
N GLU A 569 -22.89 -8.60 -23.32
CA GLU A 569 -22.88 -7.30 -24.02
C GLU A 569 -23.23 -6.12 -23.09
N GLY A 570 -23.38 -6.35 -21.78
CA GLY A 570 -23.82 -5.35 -20.81
C GLY A 570 -25.31 -4.97 -20.92
N LYS A 571 -26.08 -5.68 -21.75
CA LYS A 571 -27.52 -5.47 -21.92
C LYS A 571 -28.31 -6.23 -20.85
N PRO A 572 -29.48 -5.71 -20.44
CA PRO A 572 -30.36 -6.41 -19.51
C PRO A 572 -31.02 -7.65 -20.13
N TRP A 573 -31.37 -8.61 -19.29
CA TRP A 573 -32.17 -9.80 -19.63
C TRP A 573 -33.65 -9.44 -19.82
N ALA A 574 -33.96 -8.78 -20.93
CA ALA A 574 -35.23 -8.08 -21.11
C ALA A 574 -36.46 -9.01 -21.08
N VAL A 575 -36.33 -10.25 -21.58
CA VAL A 575 -37.44 -11.22 -21.62
C VAL A 575 -37.75 -11.73 -20.21
N GLU A 576 -36.71 -12.09 -19.47
CA GLU A 576 -36.78 -12.60 -18.11
C GLU A 576 -37.30 -11.53 -17.15
N LEU A 577 -36.78 -10.31 -17.25
CA LEU A 577 -37.27 -9.17 -16.47
C LEU A 577 -38.75 -8.89 -16.78
N LYS A 578 -39.20 -9.00 -18.03
CA LYS A 578 -40.61 -8.87 -18.39
C LYS A 578 -41.47 -9.96 -17.72
N ILE A 579 -41.01 -11.21 -17.73
CA ILE A 579 -41.69 -12.32 -17.05
C ILE A 579 -41.81 -12.05 -15.54
N GLY A 580 -40.73 -11.57 -14.91
CA GLY A 580 -40.72 -11.19 -13.50
C GLY A 580 -41.68 -10.04 -13.18
N ALA A 581 -41.72 -9.00 -14.04
CA ALA A 581 -42.65 -7.89 -13.91
C ALA A 581 -44.11 -8.33 -14.05
N ASP A 582 -44.42 -9.20 -15.03
CA ASP A 582 -45.77 -9.72 -15.24
C ASP A 582 -46.24 -10.55 -14.03
N ARG A 583 -45.34 -11.33 -13.40
CA ARG A 583 -45.63 -12.09 -12.17
C ARG A 583 -45.87 -11.19 -10.97
N LEU A 584 -45.00 -10.21 -10.73
CA LEU A 584 -45.18 -9.24 -9.65
C LEU A 584 -46.49 -8.46 -9.84
N SER A 585 -46.78 -8.00 -11.06
CA SER A 585 -48.03 -7.29 -11.36
C SER A 585 -49.27 -8.16 -11.15
N ALA A 586 -49.23 -9.44 -11.53
CA ALA A 586 -50.31 -10.38 -11.27
C ALA A 586 -50.54 -10.63 -9.77
N ALA A 587 -49.51 -10.49 -8.94
CA ALA A 587 -49.60 -10.55 -7.48
C ALA A 587 -49.99 -9.20 -6.83
N GLY A 588 -50.38 -8.20 -7.62
CA GLY A 588 -50.85 -6.90 -7.13
C GLY A 588 -49.74 -5.87 -6.87
N TRP A 589 -48.49 -6.16 -7.22
CA TRP A 589 -47.41 -5.18 -7.11
C TRP A 589 -47.54 -4.09 -8.17
N LYS A 590 -47.21 -2.85 -7.80
CA LYS A 590 -47.18 -1.72 -8.73
C LYS A 590 -45.79 -1.60 -9.33
N ILE A 591 -45.66 -1.90 -10.62
CA ILE A 591 -44.40 -1.81 -11.36
C ILE A 591 -44.08 -0.35 -11.71
N GLU A 592 -42.85 0.09 -11.42
CA GLU A 592 -42.38 1.40 -11.87
C GLU A 592 -42.01 1.36 -13.35
N PRO A 593 -42.43 2.36 -14.15
CA PRO A 593 -42.02 2.45 -15.54
C PRO A 593 -40.53 2.82 -15.67
N ARG A 594 -39.85 2.21 -16.66
CA ARG A 594 -38.55 2.63 -17.25
C ARG A 594 -37.25 2.27 -16.53
N THR A 595 -37.19 1.23 -15.72
CA THR A 595 -35.89 0.69 -15.30
C THR A 595 -35.34 -0.27 -16.36
N ARG A 596 -34.16 0.06 -16.92
CA ARG A 596 -33.56 -0.74 -18.01
C ARG A 596 -32.92 -2.02 -17.50
N ARG A 597 -32.33 -2.02 -16.30
CA ARG A 597 -31.48 -3.13 -15.81
C ARG A 597 -32.12 -4.06 -14.77
N CYS A 598 -33.25 -3.66 -14.21
CA CYS A 598 -34.00 -4.40 -13.21
C CYS A 598 -35.47 -3.99 -13.32
N VAL A 599 -36.36 -4.70 -12.61
CA VAL A 599 -37.75 -4.28 -12.42
C VAL A 599 -37.87 -3.68 -11.04
N MET A 600 -38.27 -2.42 -10.95
CA MET A 600 -38.62 -1.80 -9.68
C MET A 600 -40.11 -1.96 -9.42
N ALA A 601 -40.49 -2.41 -8.23
CA ALA A 601 -41.88 -2.66 -7.88
C ALA A 601 -42.18 -2.23 -6.44
N TRP A 602 -43.42 -1.77 -6.22
CA TRP A 602 -43.95 -1.45 -4.90
C TRP A 602 -44.94 -2.51 -4.46
N ARG A 603 -44.77 -2.97 -3.23
CA ARG A 603 -45.67 -3.89 -2.55
C ARG A 603 -47.07 -3.25 -2.47
N PRO A 604 -48.15 -4.02 -2.71
CA PRO A 604 -49.49 -3.54 -2.43
C PRO A 604 -49.59 -3.17 -0.95
N ALA A 605 -50.19 -1.99 -0.68
CA ALA A 605 -50.37 -1.45 0.66
C ALA A 605 -51.27 -2.33 1.54
#